data_AF-B8DPL4-F1
#
_entry.id   AF-B8DPL4-F1
#
_cell.length_a   1.000
_cell.length_b   1.000
_cell.length_c   1.000
_cell.angle_alpha   90.00
_cell.angle_beta   90.00
_cell.angle_gamma   90.00
#
_symmetry.space_group_name_H-M   'P 1'
#
loop_
_entity.id
_entity.type
_entity.pdbx_description
1 polymer ?
#
loop_
_entity_poly.entity_id
_entity_poly.type
_entity_poly.pdbx_seq_one_letter_code
_entity_poly.pdbx_strand_id
1 'polypeptide(L)'
;MKATIPDNISEEYYQISTEILSSFPKYRPPVDLFRFREDLAQLQPYTRKGARLTNEQVEEVQRMCEAGDLFVSRSDHPIYSQHIVHQLDLVLVDKNLKEGEVADIFQQALALRVNEFIDQPVKPVFEVLYRDVMVLTEYLWQDKHRVKQFMRRLHREHSLAKHSLNTLSVGLWLLATSMGDNLKRRDLDRSALALLLHDLGMAKVPAFILSKATPLKPDEKDKIPLHPLVGAKIMHKMGLAFDELRQCTLEHHERLDGSGYPQKLKGEQISRLGRICAVADSFSAMISARPHAPAKELVSAAQELAADKARYDARYTSLLLNALVTNAFGTTGKPKPEAPAKG
;
A
#
# COMPACT_ATOMS: atom_id res chain seq x y z
N MET A 1 -23.03 6.75 33.22
CA MET A 1 -21.82 7.39 32.66
C MET A 1 -20.73 6.32 32.69
N LYS A 2 -20.29 5.82 31.53
CA LYS A 2 -19.18 4.86 31.49
C LYS A 2 -17.91 5.57 31.96
N ALA A 3 -17.13 4.92 32.82
CA ALA A 3 -15.84 5.45 33.26
C ALA A 3 -14.93 5.61 32.03
N THR A 4 -14.31 6.78 31.88
CA THR A 4 -13.35 7.04 30.80
C THR A 4 -12.14 6.15 31.02
N ILE A 5 -11.76 5.35 30.02
CA ILE A 5 -10.57 4.48 30.10
C ILE A 5 -9.34 5.36 30.33
N PRO A 6 -8.55 5.11 31.38
CA PRO A 6 -7.31 5.85 31.64
C PRO A 6 -6.36 5.87 30.43
N ASP A 7 -5.76 7.03 30.13
CA ASP A 7 -4.91 7.22 28.94
C ASP A 7 -3.74 6.24 28.87
N ASN A 8 -3.16 5.85 30.01
CA ASN A 8 -2.06 4.89 30.10
C ASN A 8 -2.43 3.48 29.59
N ILE A 9 -3.71 3.08 29.72
CA ILE A 9 -4.20 1.79 29.21
C ILE A 9 -4.30 1.82 27.68
N SER A 10 -4.65 2.97 27.09
CA SER A 10 -4.82 3.13 25.64
C SER A 10 -3.52 3.08 24.83
N GLU A 11 -2.38 3.33 25.48
CA GLU A 11 -1.05 3.26 24.86
C GLU A 11 -0.55 1.82 24.71
N GLU A 12 -0.93 0.91 25.62
CA GLU A 12 -0.47 -0.48 25.62
C GLU A 12 -1.53 -1.47 25.10
N TYR A 13 -2.81 -1.10 25.19
CA TYR A 13 -3.94 -1.95 24.83
C TYR A 13 -4.94 -1.18 23.96
N TYR A 14 -5.74 -1.91 23.19
CA TYR A 14 -6.89 -1.32 22.52
C TYR A 14 -8.10 -2.25 22.60
N GLN A 15 -9.27 -1.62 22.61
CA GLN A 15 -10.54 -2.32 22.60
C GLN A 15 -10.72 -3.03 21.26
N ILE A 16 -11.10 -4.30 21.27
CA ILE A 16 -11.39 -5.04 20.04
C ILE A 16 -12.84 -4.80 19.60
N SER A 17 -13.07 -4.62 18.30
CA SER A 17 -14.43 -4.51 17.76
C SER A 17 -15.05 -5.90 17.55
N THR A 18 -16.38 -5.95 17.53
CA THR A 18 -17.15 -7.17 17.28
C THR A 18 -16.81 -7.79 15.93
N GLU A 19 -16.59 -6.96 14.91
CA GLU A 19 -16.28 -7.40 13.54
C GLU A 19 -14.92 -8.11 13.50
N ILE A 20 -13.91 -7.57 14.18
CA ILE A 20 -12.58 -8.18 14.20
C ILE A 20 -12.53 -9.40 15.12
N LEU A 21 -13.23 -9.37 16.26
CA LEU A 21 -13.37 -10.56 17.08
C LEU A 21 -14.00 -11.71 16.28
N SER A 22 -14.99 -11.41 15.43
CA SER A 22 -15.65 -12.39 14.57
C SER A 22 -14.73 -12.97 13.47
N SER A 23 -13.67 -12.25 13.10
CA SER A 23 -12.68 -12.74 12.14
C SER A 23 -11.69 -13.75 12.76
N PHE A 24 -11.66 -13.89 14.08
CA PHE A 24 -10.78 -14.84 14.77
C PHE A 24 -11.40 -16.24 14.83
N PRO A 25 -10.57 -17.30 14.95
CA PRO A 25 -11.07 -18.64 15.21
C PRO A 25 -11.86 -18.67 16.52
N LYS A 26 -13.17 -18.94 16.43
CA LYS A 26 -14.15 -18.89 17.52
C LYS A 26 -13.65 -19.46 18.86
N TYR A 27 -13.00 -20.61 18.82
CA TYR A 27 -12.55 -21.32 20.03
C TYR A 27 -11.08 -21.11 20.37
N ARG A 28 -10.28 -20.45 19.53
CA ARG A 28 -8.84 -20.24 19.77
C ARG A 28 -8.43 -18.87 19.25
N PRO A 29 -8.71 -17.79 20.00
CA PRO A 29 -8.24 -16.47 19.65
C PRO A 29 -6.71 -16.46 19.46
N PRO A 30 -6.20 -15.78 18.42
CA PRO A 30 -4.79 -15.78 18.08
C PRO A 30 -3.98 -14.75 18.90
N VAL A 31 -4.63 -14.07 19.85
CA VAL A 31 -4.10 -12.97 20.67
C VAL A 31 -4.45 -13.19 22.13
N ASP A 32 -3.72 -12.51 23.02
CA ASP A 32 -4.11 -12.41 24.42
C ASP A 32 -5.33 -11.49 24.55
N LEU A 33 -6.38 -11.96 25.24
CA LEU A 33 -7.57 -11.16 25.53
C LEU A 33 -7.52 -10.69 26.98
N PHE A 34 -7.85 -9.42 27.19
CA PHE A 34 -7.90 -8.76 28.48
C PHE A 34 -9.32 -8.23 28.72
N ARG A 35 -9.80 -8.35 29.95
CA ARG A 35 -11.08 -7.80 30.38
C ARG A 35 -10.83 -6.53 31.18
N PHE A 36 -11.57 -5.47 30.88
CA PHE A 36 -11.64 -4.29 31.72
C PHE A 36 -12.60 -4.52 32.89
N ARG A 37 -12.11 -4.22 34.09
CA ARG A 37 -12.87 -4.30 35.34
C ARG A 37 -13.19 -2.89 35.80
N GLU A 38 -14.42 -2.44 35.55
CA GLU A 38 -14.88 -1.09 35.94
C GLU A 38 -14.73 -0.84 37.44
N ASP A 39 -14.96 -1.87 38.27
CA ASP A 39 -14.84 -1.82 39.73
C ASP A 39 -13.41 -1.56 40.23
N LEU A 40 -12.42 -1.99 39.45
CA LEU A 40 -10.99 -1.85 39.78
C LEU A 40 -10.28 -0.82 38.90
N ALA A 41 -10.94 -0.31 37.87
CA ALA A 41 -10.38 0.52 36.80
C ALA A 41 -9.08 -0.06 36.19
N GLN A 42 -9.02 -1.39 36.03
CA GLN A 42 -7.83 -2.11 35.56
C GLN A 42 -8.15 -3.18 34.53
N LEU A 43 -7.18 -3.47 33.65
CA LEU A 43 -7.21 -4.61 32.76
C LEU A 43 -6.71 -5.88 33.47
N GLN A 44 -7.42 -6.99 33.27
CA GLN A 44 -7.02 -8.30 33.75
C GLN A 44 -6.88 -9.26 32.57
N PRO A 45 -5.83 -10.09 32.51
CA PRO A 45 -5.73 -11.16 31.52
C PRO A 45 -6.95 -12.08 31.64
N TYR A 46 -7.62 -12.33 30.51
CA TYR A 46 -8.79 -13.22 30.43
C TYR A 46 -8.44 -14.55 29.76
N THR A 47 -7.85 -14.51 28.56
CA THR A 47 -7.31 -15.72 27.91
C THR A 47 -5.96 -15.44 27.27
N ARG A 48 -5.12 -16.47 27.23
CA ARG A 48 -3.86 -16.44 26.49
C ARG A 48 -4.07 -16.84 25.04
N LYS A 49 -3.22 -16.33 24.17
CA LYS A 49 -3.10 -16.68 22.76
C LYS A 49 -3.09 -18.20 22.56
N GLY A 50 -3.98 -18.67 21.67
CA GLY A 50 -4.08 -20.08 21.28
C GLY A 50 -4.74 -21.00 22.30
N ALA A 51 -5.09 -20.50 23.49
CA ALA A 51 -5.85 -21.26 24.47
C ALA A 51 -7.26 -21.58 23.91
N ARG A 52 -7.74 -22.81 24.17
CA ARG A 52 -9.05 -23.24 23.70
C ARG A 52 -10.13 -22.76 24.66
N LEU A 53 -11.07 -21.96 24.15
CA LEU A 53 -12.24 -21.49 24.89
C LEU A 53 -13.33 -22.57 24.94
N THR A 54 -14.07 -22.61 26.06
CA THR A 54 -15.34 -23.34 26.18
C THR A 54 -16.48 -22.56 25.49
N ASN A 55 -17.64 -23.18 25.29
CA ASN A 55 -18.81 -22.49 24.72
C ASN A 55 -19.23 -21.28 25.58
N GLU A 56 -19.26 -21.45 26.91
CA GLU A 56 -19.59 -20.38 27.86
C GLU A 56 -18.59 -19.22 27.77
N GLN A 57 -17.29 -19.52 27.67
CA GLN A 57 -16.25 -18.50 27.53
C GLN A 57 -16.36 -17.75 26.20
N VAL A 58 -16.76 -18.42 25.12
CA VAL A 58 -16.99 -17.75 23.83
C VAL A 58 -18.14 -16.75 23.94
N GLU A 59 -19.25 -17.14 24.57
CA GLU A 59 -20.38 -16.24 24.82
C GLU A 59 -19.99 -15.07 25.75
N GLU A 60 -19.16 -15.32 26.77
CA GLU A 60 -18.64 -14.27 27.65
C GLU A 60 -17.74 -13.29 26.89
N VAL A 61 -16.82 -13.79 26.06
CA VAL A 61 -15.95 -12.95 25.22
C VAL A 61 -16.78 -12.07 24.29
N GLN A 62 -17.81 -12.63 23.66
CA GLN A 62 -18.68 -11.86 22.78
C GLN A 62 -19.44 -10.76 23.55
N ARG A 63 -20.03 -11.09 24.72
CA ARG A 63 -20.69 -10.10 25.58
C ARG A 63 -19.76 -9.00 26.06
N MET A 64 -18.53 -9.34 26.46
CA MET A 64 -17.52 -8.35 26.86
C MET A 64 -17.15 -7.43 25.70
N CYS A 65 -17.03 -7.98 24.49
CA CYS A 65 -16.75 -7.21 23.29
C CYS A 65 -17.87 -6.22 22.97
N GLU A 66 -19.13 -6.67 23.00
CA GLU A 66 -20.32 -5.84 22.79
C GLU A 66 -20.47 -4.76 23.88
N ALA A 67 -20.10 -5.09 25.12
CA ALA A 67 -20.05 -4.13 26.23
C ALA A 67 -18.90 -3.13 26.10
N GLY A 68 -17.89 -3.42 25.30
CA GLY A 68 -16.67 -2.62 25.15
C GLY A 68 -15.62 -2.82 26.22
N ASP A 69 -15.70 -3.94 26.94
CA ASP A 69 -14.81 -4.29 28.05
C ASP A 69 -13.70 -5.27 27.62
N LEU A 70 -13.61 -5.59 26.33
CA LEU A 70 -12.64 -6.54 25.78
C LEU A 70 -11.49 -5.82 25.08
N PHE A 71 -10.27 -6.15 25.49
CA PHE A 71 -9.04 -5.51 25.04
C PHE A 71 -8.01 -6.53 24.56
N VAL A 72 -7.12 -6.07 23.69
CA VAL A 72 -5.94 -6.80 23.21
C VAL A 72 -4.71 -5.94 23.40
N SER A 73 -3.55 -6.56 23.56
CA SER A 73 -2.28 -5.82 23.65
C SER A 73 -1.90 -5.26 22.28
N ARG A 74 -1.37 -4.03 22.23
CA ARG A 74 -0.72 -3.48 21.03
C ARG A 74 0.52 -4.27 20.62
N SER A 75 1.14 -5.02 21.53
CA SER A 75 2.24 -5.92 21.19
C SER A 75 1.80 -7.09 20.28
N ASP A 76 0.52 -7.48 20.35
CA ASP A 76 -0.10 -8.49 19.49
C ASP A 76 -0.61 -7.91 18.16
N HIS A 77 -0.46 -6.61 17.92
CA HIS A 77 -0.90 -5.95 16.68
C HIS A 77 -0.42 -6.67 15.40
N PRO A 78 0.83 -7.18 15.28
CA PRO A 78 1.24 -7.93 14.09
C PRO A 78 0.38 -9.15 13.79
N ILE A 79 -0.11 -9.85 14.82
CA ILE A 79 -0.97 -11.03 14.65
C ILE A 79 -2.36 -10.59 14.21
N TYR A 80 -2.89 -9.58 14.88
CA TYR A 80 -4.16 -8.96 14.54
C TYR A 80 -4.17 -8.46 13.08
N SER A 81 -3.10 -7.81 12.63
CA SER A 81 -2.96 -7.32 11.26
C SER A 81 -2.99 -8.45 10.22
N GLN A 82 -2.41 -9.62 10.51
CA GLN A 82 -2.48 -10.79 9.62
C GLN A 82 -3.92 -11.27 9.37
N HIS A 83 -4.82 -11.06 10.32
CA HIS A 83 -6.23 -11.42 10.15
C HIS A 83 -7.00 -10.37 9.33
N ILE A 84 -6.76 -9.08 9.57
CA ILE A 84 -7.45 -7.99 8.87
C ILE A 84 -6.97 -7.80 7.43
N VAL A 85 -5.73 -8.19 7.13
CA VAL A 85 -5.17 -8.18 5.78
C VAL A 85 -6.07 -8.89 4.75
N HIS A 86 -6.91 -9.84 5.19
CA HIS A 86 -7.85 -10.56 4.32
C HIS A 86 -9.26 -9.95 4.27
N GLN A 87 -9.54 -8.94 5.09
CA GLN A 87 -10.83 -8.25 5.29
C GLN A 87 -10.60 -6.74 5.50
N LEU A 88 -10.07 -6.07 4.47
CA LEU A 88 -9.65 -4.67 4.59
C LEU A 88 -10.79 -3.70 4.93
N ASP A 89 -12.04 -4.04 4.63
CA ASP A 89 -13.21 -3.25 4.99
C ASP A 89 -13.33 -3.01 6.51
N LEU A 90 -12.79 -3.91 7.33
CA LEU A 90 -12.71 -3.75 8.79
C LEU A 90 -11.91 -2.52 9.23
N VAL A 91 -10.93 -2.11 8.41
CA VAL A 91 -10.13 -0.91 8.68
C VAL A 91 -10.98 0.36 8.68
N LEU A 92 -12.06 0.40 7.90
CA LEU A 92 -12.94 1.58 7.81
C LEU A 92 -13.82 1.77 9.04
N VAL A 93 -14.04 0.70 9.82
CA VAL A 93 -14.94 0.70 10.98
C VAL A 93 -14.19 0.67 12.31
N ASP A 94 -12.95 0.15 12.35
CA ASP A 94 -12.16 0.13 13.59
C ASP A 94 -11.55 1.50 13.90
N LYS A 95 -12.11 2.15 14.93
CA LYS A 95 -11.67 3.47 15.42
C LYS A 95 -10.40 3.42 16.28
N ASN A 96 -9.95 2.23 16.66
CA ASN A 96 -8.81 2.05 17.55
C ASN A 96 -7.47 1.94 16.81
N LEU A 97 -7.52 1.79 15.48
CA LEU A 97 -6.35 1.76 14.62
C LEU A 97 -5.76 3.15 14.43
N LYS A 98 -4.47 3.26 14.71
CA LYS A 98 -3.68 4.45 14.37
C LYS A 98 -3.47 4.49 12.86
N GLU A 99 -3.43 5.67 12.25
CA GLU A 99 -3.26 5.80 10.80
C GLU A 99 -2.00 5.08 10.26
N GLY A 100 -0.95 5.02 11.07
CA GLY A 100 0.24 4.25 10.74
C GLY A 100 -0.03 2.74 10.65
N GLU A 101 -0.75 2.19 11.63
CA GLU A 101 -1.15 0.78 11.68
C GLU A 101 -2.05 0.44 10.48
N VAL A 102 -2.98 1.33 10.14
CA VAL A 102 -3.81 1.23 8.94
C VAL A 102 -2.95 1.17 7.67
N ALA A 103 -1.99 2.09 7.53
CA ALA A 103 -1.12 2.10 6.36
C ALA A 103 -0.26 0.82 6.26
N ASP A 104 0.21 0.28 7.39
CA ASP A 104 0.93 -1.00 7.42
C ASP A 104 0.06 -2.18 6.96
N ILE A 105 -1.20 -2.23 7.41
CA ILE A 105 -2.19 -3.24 6.99
C ILE A 105 -2.43 -3.16 5.48
N PHE A 106 -2.68 -1.96 4.93
CA PHE A 106 -2.89 -1.78 3.49
C PHE A 106 -1.65 -2.16 2.68
N GLN A 107 -0.44 -1.79 3.12
CA GLN A 107 0.81 -2.14 2.43
C GLN A 107 0.97 -3.67 2.34
N GLN A 108 0.69 -4.40 3.42
CA GLN A 108 0.78 -5.86 3.44
C GLN A 108 -0.30 -6.50 2.57
N ALA A 109 -1.56 -6.10 2.74
CA ALA A 109 -2.67 -6.68 1.99
C ALA A 109 -2.55 -6.44 0.49
N LEU A 110 -2.30 -5.20 0.08
CA LEU A 110 -2.15 -4.89 -1.34
C LEU A 110 -0.88 -5.53 -1.93
N ALA A 111 0.20 -5.73 -1.17
CA ALA A 111 1.37 -6.47 -1.65
C ALA A 111 1.00 -7.92 -2.00
N LEU A 112 0.24 -8.59 -1.12
CA LEU A 112 -0.25 -9.95 -1.37
C LEU A 112 -1.16 -9.99 -2.59
N ARG A 113 -2.16 -9.11 -2.66
CA ARG A 113 -3.10 -9.07 -3.81
C ARG A 113 -2.42 -8.77 -5.14
N VAL A 114 -1.44 -7.87 -5.14
CA VAL A 114 -0.69 -7.54 -6.35
C VAL A 114 0.18 -8.71 -6.78
N ASN A 115 0.86 -9.40 -5.86
CA ASN A 115 1.62 -10.61 -6.19
C ASN A 115 0.70 -11.71 -6.77
N GLU A 116 -0.42 -12.00 -6.11
CA GLU A 116 -1.42 -12.96 -6.59
C GLU A 116 -1.90 -12.60 -8.01
N PHE A 117 -2.16 -11.31 -8.25
CA PHE A 117 -2.65 -10.83 -9.54
C PHE A 117 -1.58 -10.84 -10.65
N ILE A 118 -0.32 -10.52 -10.32
CA ILE A 118 0.81 -10.60 -11.25
C ILE A 118 1.02 -12.05 -11.68
N ASP A 119 0.98 -12.99 -10.73
CA ASP A 119 1.14 -14.42 -11.00
C ASP A 119 -0.04 -14.95 -11.84
N GLN A 120 -1.26 -14.52 -11.53
CA GLN A 120 -2.48 -14.96 -12.21
C GLN A 120 -3.39 -13.79 -12.60
N PRO A 121 -3.16 -13.14 -13.76
CA PRO A 121 -3.93 -11.97 -14.19
C PRO A 121 -5.29 -12.39 -14.78
N VAL A 122 -6.19 -12.86 -13.93
CA VAL A 122 -7.56 -13.29 -14.25
C VAL A 122 -8.59 -12.49 -13.47
N LYS A 123 -9.81 -12.42 -14.00
CA LYS A 123 -10.88 -11.57 -13.45
C LYS A 123 -11.21 -11.84 -11.97
N PRO A 124 -11.34 -13.10 -11.50
CA PRO A 124 -11.64 -13.35 -10.08
C PRO A 124 -10.58 -12.80 -9.11
N VAL A 125 -9.29 -12.93 -9.46
CA VAL A 125 -8.18 -12.40 -8.65
C VAL A 125 -8.19 -10.87 -8.66
N PHE A 126 -8.45 -10.29 -9.84
CA PHE A 126 -8.61 -8.83 -9.98
C PHE A 126 -9.77 -8.27 -9.16
N GLU A 127 -10.91 -8.96 -9.07
CA GLU A 127 -12.07 -8.47 -8.33
C GLU A 127 -11.79 -8.29 -6.84
N VAL A 128 -10.94 -9.17 -6.26
CA VAL A 128 -10.47 -9.04 -4.88
C VAL A 128 -9.54 -7.84 -4.73
N LEU A 129 -8.52 -7.73 -5.60
CA LEU A 129 -7.61 -6.59 -5.62
C LEU A 129 -8.37 -5.26 -5.80
N TYR A 130 -9.34 -5.22 -6.72
CA TYR A 130 -10.16 -4.05 -6.98
C TYR A 130 -10.91 -3.60 -5.74
N ARG A 131 -11.56 -4.53 -5.03
CA ARG A 131 -12.26 -4.23 -3.77
C ARG A 131 -11.32 -3.60 -2.76
N ASP A 132 -10.15 -4.20 -2.56
CA ASP A 132 -9.14 -3.73 -1.61
C ASP A 132 -8.63 -2.33 -1.96
N VAL A 133 -8.46 -2.02 -3.26
CA VAL A 133 -8.12 -0.67 -3.73
C VAL A 133 -9.26 0.32 -3.49
N MET A 134 -10.53 -0.07 -3.65
CA MET A 134 -11.68 0.81 -3.36
C MET A 134 -11.82 1.09 -1.86
N VAL A 135 -11.48 0.13 -1.00
CA VAL A 135 -11.40 0.36 0.46
C VAL A 135 -10.29 1.37 0.78
N LEU A 136 -9.11 1.23 0.16
CA LEU A 136 -8.04 2.21 0.30
C LEU A 136 -8.49 3.62 -0.13
N THR A 137 -9.14 3.74 -1.29
CA THR A 137 -9.55 5.07 -1.78
C THR A 137 -10.68 5.67 -0.95
N GLU A 138 -11.58 4.86 -0.39
CA GLU A 138 -12.55 5.31 0.62
C GLU A 138 -11.84 5.87 1.87
N TYR A 139 -10.87 5.12 2.40
CA TYR A 139 -10.08 5.55 3.56
C TYR A 139 -9.35 6.88 3.34
N LEU A 140 -8.76 7.06 2.15
CA LEU A 140 -8.07 8.28 1.76
C LEU A 140 -9.03 9.42 1.36
N TRP A 141 -10.25 9.11 0.94
CA TRP A 141 -11.24 10.13 0.58
C TRP A 141 -11.76 10.88 1.81
N GLN A 142 -11.90 10.17 2.93
CA GLN A 142 -12.31 10.76 4.22
C GLN A 142 -11.27 11.76 4.74
N ASP A 143 -9.99 11.47 4.56
CA ASP A 143 -8.90 12.42 4.83
C ASP A 143 -7.71 12.15 3.90
N LYS A 144 -7.51 13.07 2.95
CA LYS A 144 -6.44 12.96 1.95
C LYS A 144 -5.05 13.08 2.56
N HIS A 145 -4.90 13.64 3.76
CA HIS A 145 -3.61 13.75 4.44
C HIS A 145 -3.06 12.39 4.90
N ARG A 146 -3.94 11.39 5.07
CA ARG A 146 -3.56 10.00 5.42
C ARG A 146 -2.58 9.38 4.42
N VAL A 147 -2.56 9.84 3.17
CA VAL A 147 -1.60 9.36 2.15
C VAL A 147 -0.14 9.60 2.58
N LYS A 148 0.13 10.56 3.47
CA LYS A 148 1.46 10.78 4.05
C LYS A 148 1.96 9.55 4.84
N GLN A 149 1.06 8.78 5.47
CA GLN A 149 1.43 7.56 6.18
C GLN A 149 2.00 6.48 5.24
N PHE A 150 1.52 6.45 4.00
CA PHE A 150 2.03 5.56 2.95
C PHE A 150 3.39 6.03 2.44
N MET A 151 3.59 7.35 2.31
CA MET A 151 4.90 7.94 1.97
C MET A 151 6.00 7.62 3.00
N ARG A 152 5.65 7.38 4.27
CA ARG A 152 6.61 6.96 5.31
C ARG A 152 7.03 5.49 5.21
N ARG A 153 6.32 4.71 4.40
CA ARG A 153 6.42 3.23 4.32
C ARG A 153 6.86 2.77 2.93
N LEU A 154 7.57 3.62 2.19
CA LEU A 154 8.11 3.24 0.90
C LEU A 154 9.12 2.10 1.05
N HIS A 155 8.93 1.06 0.24
CA HIS A 155 9.78 -0.12 0.21
C HIS A 155 11.15 0.22 -0.34
N ARG A 156 12.20 -0.33 0.29
CA ARG A 156 13.61 -0.15 -0.09
C ARG A 156 14.17 -1.35 -0.85
N GLU A 157 13.41 -2.42 -0.95
CA GLU A 157 13.77 -3.67 -1.63
C GLU A 157 12.92 -3.84 -2.88
N HIS A 158 13.52 -4.32 -3.96
CA HIS A 158 12.81 -4.47 -5.21
C HIS A 158 12.03 -5.79 -5.30
N SER A 159 10.72 -5.67 -5.51
CA SER A 159 9.86 -6.67 -6.15
C SER A 159 8.82 -5.93 -7.01
N LEU A 160 8.13 -6.62 -7.92
CA LEU A 160 7.10 -5.98 -8.75
C LEU A 160 5.97 -5.41 -7.88
N ALA A 161 5.48 -6.16 -6.88
CA ALA A 161 4.44 -5.65 -5.99
C ALA A 161 4.90 -4.47 -5.14
N LYS A 162 6.12 -4.53 -4.55
CA LYS A 162 6.68 -3.42 -3.77
C LYS A 162 6.85 -2.15 -4.64
N HIS A 163 7.27 -2.32 -5.89
CA HIS A 163 7.39 -1.24 -6.88
C HIS A 163 6.03 -0.62 -7.24
N SER A 164 5.01 -1.44 -7.48
CA SER A 164 3.62 -1.00 -7.69
C SER A 164 3.09 -0.20 -6.50
N LEU A 165 3.34 -0.66 -5.26
CA LEU A 165 2.89 0.02 -4.05
C LEU A 165 3.59 1.35 -3.79
N ASN A 166 4.90 1.42 -4.03
CA ASN A 166 5.64 2.68 -3.99
C ASN A 166 5.10 3.67 -5.02
N THR A 167 4.88 3.21 -6.25
CA THR A 167 4.34 4.04 -7.34
C THR A 167 2.93 4.53 -7.02
N LEU A 168 2.07 3.66 -6.47
CA LEU A 168 0.76 4.02 -5.94
C LEU A 168 0.87 5.13 -4.87
N SER A 169 1.72 4.92 -3.86
CA SER A 169 1.84 5.83 -2.71
C SER A 169 2.31 7.22 -3.14
N VAL A 170 3.38 7.27 -3.95
CA VAL A 170 3.96 8.51 -4.46
C VAL A 170 3.00 9.19 -5.43
N GLY A 171 2.41 8.43 -6.35
CA GLY A 171 1.49 8.94 -7.36
C GLY A 171 0.21 9.51 -6.75
N LEU A 172 -0.39 8.83 -5.76
CA LEU A 172 -1.57 9.35 -5.05
C LEU A 172 -1.25 10.59 -4.22
N TRP A 173 -0.09 10.64 -3.56
CA TRP A 173 0.33 11.85 -2.85
C TRP A 173 0.53 13.03 -3.80
N LEU A 174 1.18 12.82 -4.95
CA LEU A 174 1.35 13.84 -6.00
C LEU A 174 0.02 14.29 -6.58
N LEU A 175 -0.90 13.36 -6.85
CA LEU A 175 -2.23 13.64 -7.37
C LEU A 175 -3.04 14.48 -6.37
N ALA A 176 -3.13 14.03 -5.12
CA ALA A 176 -3.86 14.73 -4.07
C ALA A 176 -3.29 16.12 -3.78
N THR A 177 -1.96 16.24 -3.72
CA THR A 177 -1.28 17.51 -3.45
C THR A 177 -1.42 18.49 -4.61
N SER A 178 -1.31 18.02 -5.86
CA SER A 178 -1.40 18.91 -7.03
C SER A 178 -2.82 19.33 -7.39
N MET A 179 -3.82 18.50 -7.07
CA MET A 179 -5.22 18.82 -7.37
C MET A 179 -5.93 19.53 -6.20
N GLY A 180 -5.54 19.25 -4.94
CA GLY A 180 -6.21 19.79 -3.76
C GLY A 180 -7.71 19.51 -3.80
N ASP A 181 -8.52 20.55 -3.64
CA ASP A 181 -9.99 20.47 -3.63
C ASP A 181 -10.59 20.14 -5.00
N ASN A 182 -9.82 20.26 -6.09
CA ASN A 182 -10.28 19.89 -7.43
C ASN A 182 -10.26 18.36 -7.66
N LEU A 183 -9.68 17.58 -6.75
CA LEU A 183 -9.66 16.12 -6.87
C LEU A 183 -11.06 15.54 -6.67
N LYS A 184 -11.60 14.91 -7.71
CA LYS A 184 -12.90 14.23 -7.67
C LYS A 184 -12.74 12.78 -7.21
N ARG A 185 -13.79 12.23 -6.59
CA ARG A 185 -13.80 10.85 -6.09
C ARG A 185 -13.45 9.83 -7.19
N ARG A 186 -14.11 9.95 -8.35
CA ARG A 186 -13.85 9.07 -9.50
C ARG A 186 -12.40 9.11 -9.96
N ASP A 187 -11.77 10.29 -9.94
CA ASP A 187 -10.40 10.46 -10.38
C ASP A 187 -9.44 9.78 -9.39
N LEU A 188 -9.72 9.85 -8.08
CA LEU A 188 -8.95 9.13 -7.05
C LEU A 188 -9.04 7.61 -7.23
N ASP A 189 -10.26 7.07 -7.33
CA ASP A 189 -10.50 5.63 -7.47
C ASP A 189 -9.79 5.04 -8.70
N ARG A 190 -9.95 5.70 -9.84
CA ARG A 190 -9.35 5.25 -11.11
C ARG A 190 -7.85 5.45 -11.14
N SER A 191 -7.34 6.55 -10.59
CA SER A 191 -5.89 6.80 -10.54
C SER A 191 -5.19 5.83 -9.60
N ALA A 192 -5.81 5.47 -8.47
CA ALA A 192 -5.25 4.48 -7.56
C ALA A 192 -5.05 3.13 -8.27
N LEU A 193 -6.09 2.63 -8.94
CA LEU A 193 -5.98 1.39 -9.69
C LEU A 193 -4.96 1.49 -10.84
N ALA A 194 -4.95 2.62 -11.56
CA ALA A 194 -4.04 2.86 -12.66
C ALA A 194 -2.56 2.91 -12.24
N LEU A 195 -2.25 3.61 -11.16
CA LEU A 195 -0.89 3.69 -10.59
C LEU A 195 -0.42 2.32 -10.08
N LEU A 196 -1.31 1.56 -9.43
CA LEU A 196 -0.95 0.25 -8.90
C LEU A 196 -0.64 -0.76 -10.02
N LEU A 197 -1.38 -0.70 -11.12
CA LEU A 197 -1.28 -1.64 -12.23
C LEU A 197 -0.43 -1.18 -13.41
N HIS A 198 0.21 0.00 -13.34
CA HIS A 198 0.98 0.58 -14.44
C HIS A 198 1.98 -0.39 -15.06
N ASP A 199 2.60 -1.25 -14.24
CA ASP A 199 3.66 -2.17 -14.62
C ASP A 199 3.19 -3.63 -14.80
N LEU A 200 1.88 -3.87 -14.91
CA LEU A 200 1.31 -5.23 -15.02
C LEU A 200 1.92 -6.07 -16.15
N GLY A 201 2.38 -5.40 -17.22
CA GLY A 201 3.02 -6.10 -18.33
C GLY A 201 4.29 -6.85 -17.95
N MET A 202 4.96 -6.47 -16.85
CA MET A 202 6.15 -7.17 -16.34
C MET A 202 5.85 -8.61 -15.93
N ALA A 203 4.58 -8.94 -15.65
CA ALA A 203 4.11 -10.32 -15.43
C ALA A 203 4.39 -11.28 -16.60
N LYS A 204 4.67 -10.75 -17.80
CA LYS A 204 5.01 -11.55 -18.99
C LYS A 204 6.49 -11.49 -19.36
N VAL A 205 7.30 -10.76 -18.60
CA VAL A 205 8.75 -10.81 -18.74
C VAL A 205 9.25 -12.10 -18.04
N PRO A 206 10.02 -12.95 -18.72
CA PRO A 206 10.51 -14.20 -18.13
C PRO A 206 11.26 -13.98 -16.81
N ALA A 207 10.97 -14.82 -15.81
CA ALA A 207 11.56 -14.71 -14.48
C ALA A 207 13.10 -14.70 -14.49
N PHE A 208 13.73 -15.50 -15.36
CA PHE A 208 15.19 -15.54 -15.49
C PHE A 208 15.81 -14.23 -15.98
N ILE A 209 15.04 -13.35 -16.64
CA ILE A 209 15.46 -12.00 -17.02
C ILE A 209 15.34 -11.07 -15.81
N LEU A 210 14.23 -11.15 -15.07
CA LEU A 210 13.96 -10.31 -13.90
C LEU A 210 14.94 -10.59 -12.74
N SER A 211 15.33 -11.85 -12.54
CA SER A 211 16.21 -12.28 -11.45
C SER A 211 17.69 -12.29 -11.82
N LYS A 212 18.08 -11.78 -13.00
CA LYS A 212 19.45 -11.96 -13.51
C LYS A 212 20.46 -11.09 -12.76
N ALA A 213 21.38 -11.75 -12.05
CA ALA A 213 22.50 -11.12 -11.36
C ALA A 213 23.69 -10.81 -12.28
N THR A 214 23.52 -10.84 -13.60
CA THR A 214 24.53 -10.40 -14.57
C THR A 214 23.89 -9.44 -15.58
N PRO A 215 24.67 -8.62 -16.29
CA PRO A 215 24.12 -7.74 -17.31
C PRO A 215 23.26 -8.51 -18.32
N LEU A 216 22.09 -7.95 -18.64
CA LEU A 216 21.20 -8.51 -19.66
C LEU A 216 21.88 -8.46 -21.04
N LYS A 217 21.71 -9.52 -21.82
CA LYS A 217 22.07 -9.57 -23.24
C LYS A 217 21.18 -8.61 -24.04
N PRO A 218 21.59 -8.13 -25.22
CA PRO A 218 20.79 -7.20 -26.02
C PRO A 218 19.36 -7.71 -26.30
N ASP A 219 19.21 -8.98 -26.68
CA ASP A 219 17.92 -9.63 -26.95
C ASP A 219 17.03 -9.78 -25.71
N GLU A 220 17.63 -9.90 -24.52
CA GLU A 220 16.90 -9.89 -23.24
C GLU A 220 16.43 -8.47 -22.88
N LYS A 221 17.26 -7.46 -23.16
CA LYS A 221 16.92 -6.05 -22.92
C LYS A 221 15.75 -5.60 -23.79
N ASP A 222 15.71 -6.01 -25.05
CA ASP A 222 14.66 -5.58 -26.00
C ASP A 222 13.25 -6.07 -25.61
N LYS A 223 13.15 -7.07 -24.73
CA LYS A 223 11.86 -7.59 -24.26
C LYS A 223 11.22 -6.72 -23.18
N ILE A 224 12.02 -5.99 -22.40
CA ILE A 224 11.51 -5.20 -21.26
C ILE A 224 10.69 -4.00 -21.73
N PRO A 225 11.13 -3.17 -22.71
CA PRO A 225 10.36 -2.01 -23.18
C PRO A 225 8.99 -2.34 -23.79
N LEU A 226 8.69 -3.62 -24.04
CA LEU A 226 7.39 -4.07 -24.53
C LEU A 226 6.32 -4.19 -23.43
N HIS A 227 6.71 -4.21 -22.15
CA HIS A 227 5.75 -4.41 -21.05
C HIS A 227 4.60 -3.39 -21.02
N PRO A 228 4.73 -2.09 -21.39
CA PRO A 228 3.59 -1.18 -21.43
C PRO A 228 2.47 -1.69 -22.36
N LEU A 229 2.86 -2.12 -23.57
CA LEU A 229 1.94 -2.65 -24.57
C LEU A 229 1.33 -3.99 -24.12
N VAL A 230 2.13 -4.85 -23.46
CA VAL A 230 1.66 -6.12 -22.93
C VAL A 230 0.66 -5.91 -21.78
N GLY A 231 0.94 -4.98 -20.87
CA GLY A 231 0.05 -4.61 -19.77
C GLY A 231 -1.30 -4.12 -20.28
N ALA A 232 -1.29 -3.20 -21.25
CA ALA A 232 -2.51 -2.70 -21.89
C ALA A 232 -3.32 -3.83 -22.56
N LYS A 233 -2.65 -4.80 -23.18
CA LYS A 233 -3.30 -5.97 -23.79
C LYS A 233 -3.93 -6.90 -22.75
N ILE A 234 -3.28 -7.12 -21.60
CA ILE A 234 -3.82 -7.93 -20.49
C ILE A 234 -5.11 -7.27 -19.97
N MET A 235 -5.05 -5.98 -19.66
CA MET A 235 -6.17 -5.21 -19.13
C MET A 235 -7.35 -5.19 -20.10
N HIS A 236 -7.08 -4.96 -21.39
CA HIS A 236 -8.11 -5.00 -22.44
C HIS A 236 -8.82 -6.36 -22.48
N LYS A 237 -8.08 -7.47 -22.42
CA LYS A 237 -8.66 -8.83 -22.39
C LYS A 237 -9.52 -9.09 -21.16
N MET A 238 -9.27 -8.39 -20.07
CA MET A 238 -10.06 -8.45 -18.84
C MET A 238 -11.29 -7.51 -18.85
N GLY A 239 -11.48 -6.73 -19.91
CA GLY A 239 -12.55 -5.73 -19.99
C GLY A 239 -12.28 -4.46 -19.19
N LEU A 240 -11.02 -4.20 -18.81
CA LEU A 240 -10.62 -2.99 -18.10
C LEU A 240 -10.24 -1.91 -19.12
N ALA A 241 -11.17 -0.98 -19.37
CA ALA A 241 -11.06 0.02 -20.43
C ALA A 241 -11.48 1.42 -19.94
N PHE A 242 -10.69 2.00 -19.03
CA PHE A 242 -10.84 3.41 -18.64
C PHE A 242 -9.52 4.17 -18.87
N ASP A 243 -9.64 5.45 -19.16
CA ASP A 243 -8.54 6.27 -19.69
C ASP A 243 -7.35 6.35 -18.75
N GLU A 244 -7.60 6.48 -17.45
CA GLU A 244 -6.55 6.60 -16.43
C GLU A 244 -5.64 5.37 -16.41
N LEU A 245 -6.21 4.17 -16.55
CA LEU A 245 -5.46 2.92 -16.61
C LEU A 245 -4.59 2.85 -17.86
N ARG A 246 -5.15 3.22 -19.02
CA ARG A 246 -4.42 3.30 -20.29
C ARG A 246 -3.28 4.31 -20.21
N GLN A 247 -3.55 5.48 -19.62
CA GLN A 247 -2.59 6.56 -19.42
C GLN A 247 -1.41 6.11 -18.56
N CYS A 248 -1.64 5.60 -17.34
CA CYS A 248 -0.53 5.09 -16.52
C CYS A 248 0.26 3.99 -17.25
N THR A 249 -0.44 3.00 -17.81
CA THR A 249 0.19 1.80 -18.39
C THR A 249 1.01 2.09 -19.65
N LEU A 250 0.59 3.05 -20.47
CA LEU A 250 1.28 3.38 -21.73
C LEU A 250 2.15 4.63 -21.64
N GLU A 251 2.07 5.41 -20.57
CA GLU A 251 2.75 6.70 -20.48
C GLU A 251 3.76 6.79 -19.33
N HIS A 252 3.86 5.81 -18.42
CA HIS A 252 4.82 5.85 -17.31
C HIS A 252 6.30 5.86 -17.77
N HIS A 253 6.57 5.36 -18.97
CA HIS A 253 7.89 5.45 -19.61
C HIS A 253 8.01 6.54 -20.68
N GLU A 254 6.98 7.33 -20.90
CA GLU A 254 7.07 8.53 -21.74
C GLU A 254 7.85 9.63 -21.01
N ARG A 255 8.53 10.49 -21.76
CA ARG A 255 9.35 11.59 -21.24
C ARG A 255 9.03 12.88 -21.97
N LEU A 256 9.08 14.01 -21.29
CA LEU A 256 8.61 15.29 -21.87
C LEU A 256 9.35 15.69 -23.16
N ASP A 257 10.61 15.30 -23.31
CA ASP A 257 11.44 15.50 -24.51
C ASP A 257 11.14 14.51 -25.66
N GLY A 258 10.33 13.48 -25.42
CA GLY A 258 9.99 12.41 -26.35
C GLY A 258 11.06 11.33 -26.50
N SER A 259 12.04 11.28 -25.59
CA SER A 259 13.00 10.18 -25.50
C SER A 259 12.39 8.89 -24.93
N GLY A 260 11.19 8.99 -24.35
CA GLY A 260 10.45 7.89 -23.76
C GLY A 260 9.82 6.93 -24.77
N TYR A 261 9.06 5.96 -24.26
CA TYR A 261 8.44 4.89 -25.02
C TYR A 261 7.11 4.46 -24.34
N PRO A 262 6.21 3.74 -25.05
CA PRO A 262 6.31 3.20 -26.41
C PRO A 262 5.83 4.12 -27.54
N GLN A 263 5.09 5.19 -27.22
CA GLN A 263 4.44 6.11 -28.16
C GLN A 263 5.31 7.33 -28.52
N LYS A 264 6.36 7.63 -27.74
CA LYS A 264 7.26 8.79 -27.92
C LYS A 264 6.53 10.13 -27.84
N LEU A 265 5.60 10.22 -26.89
CA LEU A 265 4.83 11.43 -26.62
C LEU A 265 5.74 12.54 -26.07
N LYS A 266 5.40 13.81 -26.35
CA LYS A 266 6.16 14.98 -25.92
C LYS A 266 5.30 15.96 -25.15
N GLY A 267 5.87 16.56 -24.11
CA GLY A 267 5.26 17.65 -23.33
C GLY A 267 3.83 17.31 -22.88
N GLU A 268 2.89 18.16 -23.28
CA GLU A 268 1.46 18.04 -22.94
C GLU A 268 0.71 16.92 -23.69
N GLN A 269 1.34 16.23 -24.64
CA GLN A 269 0.77 14.99 -25.19
C GLN A 269 0.72 13.88 -24.15
N ILE A 270 1.59 13.94 -23.14
CA ILE A 270 1.57 13.03 -22.00
C ILE A 270 0.50 13.53 -21.03
N SER A 271 -0.44 12.65 -20.70
CA SER A 271 -1.52 12.99 -19.78
C SER A 271 -0.97 13.44 -18.42
N ARG A 272 -1.79 14.16 -17.67
CA ARG A 272 -1.45 14.56 -16.30
C ARG A 272 -1.06 13.35 -15.45
N LEU A 273 -1.87 12.29 -15.51
CA LEU A 273 -1.65 11.08 -14.73
C LEU A 273 -0.43 10.30 -15.24
N GLY A 274 -0.19 10.25 -16.55
CA GLY A 274 1.04 9.68 -17.13
C GLY A 274 2.31 10.37 -16.61
N ARG A 275 2.30 11.71 -16.53
CA ARG A 275 3.43 12.49 -15.97
C ARG A 275 3.62 12.24 -14.47
N ILE A 276 2.54 12.13 -13.70
CA ILE A 276 2.61 11.74 -12.27
C ILE A 276 3.20 10.33 -12.15
N CYS A 277 2.69 9.38 -12.94
CA CYS A 277 3.13 7.98 -12.92
C CYS A 277 4.60 7.86 -13.30
N ALA A 278 5.08 8.59 -14.31
CA ALA A 278 6.48 8.58 -14.72
C ALA A 278 7.44 9.04 -13.62
N VAL A 279 7.07 10.07 -12.85
CA VAL A 279 7.84 10.54 -11.68
C VAL A 279 7.79 9.50 -10.56
N ALA A 280 6.60 8.97 -10.25
CA ALA A 280 6.41 7.99 -9.18
C ALA A 280 7.15 6.66 -9.44
N ASP A 281 7.04 6.13 -10.66
CA ASP A 281 7.73 4.93 -11.16
C ASP A 281 9.25 5.10 -11.06
N SER A 282 9.79 6.18 -11.65
CA SER A 282 11.23 6.43 -11.66
C SER A 282 11.77 6.62 -10.24
N PHE A 283 11.05 7.36 -9.39
CA PHE A 283 11.44 7.53 -7.99
C PHE A 283 11.45 6.20 -7.24
N SER A 284 10.38 5.39 -7.37
CA SER A 284 10.29 4.05 -6.78
C SER A 284 11.48 3.17 -7.18
N ALA A 285 11.82 3.17 -8.48
CA ALA A 285 12.94 2.42 -9.01
C ALA A 285 14.29 2.86 -8.41
N MET A 286 14.49 4.16 -8.20
CA MET A 286 15.74 4.74 -7.68
C MET A 286 15.96 4.47 -6.18
N ILE A 287 14.89 4.38 -5.40
CA ILE A 287 14.97 4.18 -3.94
C ILE A 287 14.94 2.70 -3.53
N SER A 288 14.79 1.79 -4.49
CA SER A 288 14.72 0.35 -4.27
C SER A 288 16.03 -0.32 -4.67
N ALA A 289 16.63 -1.10 -3.77
CA ALA A 289 17.85 -1.85 -4.05
C ALA A 289 17.57 -2.97 -5.06
N ARG A 290 18.43 -3.06 -6.07
CA ARG A 290 18.46 -4.13 -7.09
C ARG A 290 19.84 -4.78 -7.09
N PRO A 291 20.01 -6.01 -7.60
CA PRO A 291 21.31 -6.72 -7.59
C PRO A 291 22.50 -5.90 -8.12
N HIS A 292 22.27 -4.95 -9.02
CA HIS A 292 23.29 -4.11 -9.66
C HIS A 292 23.21 -2.62 -9.33
N ALA A 293 22.26 -2.21 -8.49
CA ALA A 293 22.00 -0.81 -8.21
C ALA A 293 21.58 -0.65 -6.75
N PRO A 294 22.45 -0.10 -5.88
CA PRO A 294 22.06 0.16 -4.50
C PRO A 294 20.96 1.22 -4.46
N ALA A 295 20.07 1.11 -3.47
CA ALA A 295 19.03 2.10 -3.22
C ALA A 295 19.64 3.48 -2.96
N LYS A 296 19.19 4.50 -3.68
CA LYS A 296 19.53 5.90 -3.38
C LYS A 296 18.76 6.38 -2.17
N GLU A 297 19.32 7.33 -1.43
CA GLU A 297 18.57 8.04 -0.39
C GLU A 297 17.42 8.86 -0.99
N LEU A 298 16.30 8.95 -0.26
CA LEU A 298 15.05 9.52 -0.78
C LEU A 298 15.25 10.94 -1.34
N VAL A 299 15.93 11.81 -0.58
CA VAL A 299 16.20 13.19 -0.99
C VAL A 299 17.10 13.22 -2.23
N SER A 300 18.14 12.39 -2.29
CA SER A 300 19.04 12.32 -3.44
C SER A 300 18.32 11.86 -4.71
N ALA A 301 17.44 10.86 -4.60
CA ALA A 301 16.64 10.41 -5.74
C ALA A 301 15.69 11.51 -6.25
N ALA A 302 15.03 12.24 -5.34
CA ALA A 302 14.16 13.34 -5.72
C ALA A 302 14.92 14.53 -6.31
N GLN A 303 16.12 14.83 -5.82
CA GLN A 303 17.00 15.87 -6.37
C GLN A 303 17.40 15.58 -7.81
N GLU A 304 17.77 14.34 -8.10
CA GLU A 304 18.14 13.91 -9.45
C GLU A 304 16.97 14.03 -10.43
N LEU A 305 15.75 13.61 -10.03
CA LEU A 305 14.55 13.80 -10.84
C LEU A 305 14.20 15.28 -11.05
N ALA A 306 14.37 16.12 -10.02
CA ALA A 306 14.10 17.55 -10.11
C ALA A 306 15.12 18.33 -10.98
N ALA A 307 16.35 17.82 -11.07
CA ALA A 307 17.38 18.37 -11.97
C ALA A 307 17.07 18.07 -13.44
N ASP A 308 16.42 16.93 -13.72
CA ASP A 308 16.08 16.48 -15.07
C ASP A 308 14.73 17.00 -15.58
N LYS A 309 14.67 18.32 -15.76
CA LYS A 309 13.48 19.04 -16.24
C LYS A 309 13.15 18.77 -17.71
N ALA A 310 14.10 18.22 -18.48
CA ALA A 310 13.89 17.86 -19.87
C ALA A 310 13.01 16.61 -19.99
N ARG A 311 13.18 15.65 -19.08
CA ARG A 311 12.47 14.36 -19.13
C ARG A 311 11.26 14.29 -18.21
N TYR A 312 11.28 14.98 -17.06
CA TYR A 312 10.22 14.92 -16.06
C TYR A 312 9.54 16.26 -15.79
N ASP A 313 8.24 16.21 -15.45
CA ASP A 313 7.45 17.40 -15.17
C ASP A 313 7.88 18.05 -13.84
N ALA A 314 8.45 19.25 -13.96
CA ALA A 314 8.97 20.03 -12.84
C ALA A 314 7.90 20.29 -11.75
N ARG A 315 6.61 20.34 -12.11
CA ARG A 315 5.54 20.54 -11.12
C ARG A 315 5.51 19.40 -10.12
N TYR A 316 5.71 18.15 -10.56
CA TYR A 316 5.66 16.97 -9.69
C TYR A 316 6.99 16.68 -9.03
N THR A 317 8.11 16.82 -9.75
CA THR A 317 9.43 16.57 -9.17
C THR A 317 9.79 17.60 -8.10
N SER A 318 9.44 18.88 -8.28
CA SER A 318 9.63 19.91 -7.25
C SER A 318 8.73 19.70 -6.04
N LEU A 319 7.46 19.29 -6.22
CA LEU A 319 6.59 18.94 -5.09
C LEU A 319 7.22 17.83 -4.23
N LEU A 320 7.62 16.73 -4.87
CA LEU A 320 8.25 15.59 -4.19
C LEU A 320 9.53 15.98 -3.46
N LEU A 321 10.43 16.71 -4.14
CA LEU A 321 11.68 17.16 -3.54
C LEU A 321 11.43 18.06 -2.32
N ASN A 322 10.56 19.05 -2.45
CA ASN A 322 10.26 19.99 -1.37
C ASN A 322 9.68 19.27 -0.15
N ALA A 323 8.75 18.34 -0.35
CA ALA A 323 8.16 17.56 0.74
C ALA A 323 9.19 16.70 1.48
N LEU A 324 10.14 16.10 0.76
CA LEU A 324 11.20 15.30 1.39
C LEU A 324 12.23 16.16 2.13
N VAL A 325 12.66 17.28 1.54
CA VAL A 325 13.63 18.20 2.17
C VAL A 325 13.05 18.86 3.43
N THR A 326 11.77 19.21 3.41
CA THR A 326 11.06 19.79 4.56
C THR A 326 10.61 18.76 5.59
N ASN A 327 10.93 17.47 5.38
CA ASN A 327 10.49 16.36 6.23
C ASN A 327 8.96 16.33 6.44
N ALA A 328 8.19 16.67 5.40
CA ALA A 328 6.73 16.80 5.44
C ALA A 328 5.99 15.48 5.77
N PHE A 329 6.70 14.36 5.66
CA PHE A 329 6.21 13.02 6.01
C PHE A 329 6.63 12.59 7.43
N GLY A 330 7.56 13.30 8.08
CA GLY A 330 8.19 12.86 9.32
C GLY A 330 9.23 11.76 9.09
N THR A 331 9.89 11.32 10.17
CA THR A 331 10.92 10.28 10.08
C THR A 331 10.33 8.97 9.55
N THR A 332 10.95 8.40 8.52
CA THR A 332 10.70 7.03 8.10
C THR A 332 11.15 6.13 9.25
N GLY A 333 10.19 5.50 9.94
CA GLY A 333 10.53 4.45 10.90
C GLY A 333 11.29 3.38 10.12
N LYS A 334 12.49 3.00 10.59
CA LYS A 334 13.19 1.85 10.01
C LYS A 334 12.19 0.69 9.97
N PRO A 335 11.94 0.05 8.81
CA PRO A 335 11.11 -1.14 8.80
C PRO A 335 11.72 -2.15 9.77
N LYS A 336 10.90 -2.72 10.65
CA LYS A 336 11.33 -3.86 11.46
C LYS A 336 11.78 -4.95 10.47
N PRO A 337 12.97 -5.55 10.63
CA PRO A 337 13.40 -6.62 9.75
C PRO A 337 12.34 -7.72 9.74
N GLU A 338 11.91 -8.13 8.56
CA GLU A 338 11.07 -9.31 8.39
C GLU A 338 11.79 -10.50 9.02
N ALA A 339 11.09 -11.24 9.89
CA ALA A 339 11.65 -12.45 10.48
C ALA A 339 12.02 -13.41 9.35
N PRO A 340 13.22 -14.04 9.38
CA PRO A 340 13.65 -14.92 8.31
C PRO A 340 12.62 -16.04 8.13
N ALA A 341 12.21 -16.27 6.88
CA ALA A 341 11.42 -17.42 6.50
C ALA A 341 12.17 -18.67 7.00
N LYS A 342 11.53 -19.42 7.91
CA LYS A 342 12.07 -20.70 8.37
C LYS A 342 12.09 -21.62 7.15
N GLY A 343 13.30 -22.07 6.79
CA GLY A 343 13.52 -23.10 5.77
C GLY A 343 13.10 -24.48 6.22
#